data_AF-A0A956KPX1-F1
#
_entry.id   AF-A0A956KPX1-F1
#
_cell.length_a   1.000
_cell.length_b   1.000
_cell.length_c   1.000
_cell.angle_alpha   90.00
_cell.angle_beta   90.00
_cell.angle_gamma   90.00
#
_symmetry.space_group_name_H-M   'P 1'
#
loop_
_entity.id
_entity.type
_entity.pdbx_description
1 polymer ?
#
loop_
_entity_poly.entity_id
_entity_poly.type
_entity_poly.pdbx_seq_one_letter_code
_entity_poly.pdbx_strand_id
1 'polypeptide(L)'
;AEIELPPSIEGALQARIDELAPGDRDTLLAAAILGRSFRAGELAELVEQNVSRSLRSLTSLDLLERELGSEQDSEPGMDLALDLATTRGGPETLHFSTVSLHEVCKAQIPPASLEQLHGRAAEIKLRRRDYGPGRDDGPIADHLMHAGRYAEAFAPAMRAARHAENVAGNVEAYYYLTQALRALDSDDPRRFDVLLEREPILRAWGRRRAQGADIRQLLAIADNLEGIDRSEREQKQVVASLRLLRFYLECGRTHRAARLVPRLQAKVHALREPEHFLAILGELESELMFARGHFEEAETIARDAMAFCSGDSRGVRQRVRLLRAMGRVQLGTGRLQSAGETFREALHLARSIGHRRLEGEALNNIGEVAGRSTHYQEAIDCFKAALAIDRDLGDRFATGVKLANLGLAYTAIGLYRRAERYLRKA
;
A
#
# COMPACT_ATOMS: atom_id res chain seq x y z
N ALA A 1 5.45 -47.56 -29.90
CA ALA A 1 6.39 -46.61 -29.29
C ALA A 1 5.88 -46.35 -27.89
N GLU A 2 6.69 -46.60 -26.86
CA GLU A 2 6.37 -46.16 -25.50
C GLU A 2 6.25 -44.64 -25.53
N ILE A 3 5.07 -44.14 -25.15
CA ILE A 3 4.88 -42.70 -24.95
C ILE A 3 5.57 -42.38 -23.63
N GLU A 4 6.82 -41.91 -23.70
CA GLU A 4 7.50 -41.35 -22.54
C GLU A 4 6.72 -40.12 -22.08
N LEU A 5 5.88 -40.32 -21.05
CA LEU A 5 5.18 -39.21 -20.43
C LEU A 5 6.19 -38.42 -19.59
N PRO A 6 6.34 -37.11 -19.85
CA PRO A 6 7.27 -36.30 -19.08
C PRO A 6 6.91 -36.34 -17.58
N PRO A 7 7.91 -36.39 -16.68
CA PRO A 7 7.72 -36.71 -15.26
C PRO A 7 7.05 -35.59 -14.46
N SER A 8 6.80 -34.43 -15.06
CA SER A 8 6.20 -33.26 -14.42
C SER A 8 5.31 -32.47 -15.37
N ILE A 9 4.38 -31.67 -14.82
CA ILE A 9 3.56 -30.72 -15.58
C ILE A 9 4.45 -29.76 -16.39
N GLU A 10 5.56 -29.33 -15.81
CA GLU A 10 6.54 -28.47 -16.47
C GLU A 10 7.15 -29.15 -17.70
N GLY A 11 7.56 -30.42 -17.58
CA GLY A 11 8.09 -31.21 -18.70
C GLY A 11 7.04 -31.46 -19.79
N ALA A 12 5.77 -31.64 -19.41
CA ALA A 12 4.66 -31.79 -20.37
C ALA A 12 4.42 -30.50 -21.16
N LEU A 13 4.45 -29.35 -20.50
CA LEU A 13 4.34 -28.05 -21.14
C LEU A 13 5.54 -27.77 -22.04
N GLN A 14 6.76 -28.10 -21.59
CA GLN A 14 7.99 -27.96 -22.36
C GLN A 14 7.94 -28.77 -23.66
N ALA A 15 7.58 -30.05 -23.58
CA ALA A 15 7.44 -30.91 -24.76
C ALA A 15 6.41 -30.35 -25.76
N ARG A 16 5.27 -29.88 -25.25
CA ARG A 16 4.22 -29.27 -26.09
C ARG A 16 4.68 -27.98 -26.77
N ILE A 17 5.56 -27.20 -26.15
CA ILE A 17 6.16 -25.99 -26.74
C ILE A 17 7.20 -26.36 -27.80
N ASP A 18 8.00 -27.40 -27.55
CA ASP A 18 9.06 -27.84 -28.48
C ASP A 18 8.48 -28.49 -29.76
N GLU A 19 7.26 -29.02 -29.71
CA GLU A 19 6.52 -29.53 -30.87
C GLU A 19 5.88 -28.43 -31.75
N LEU A 20 5.87 -27.17 -31.31
CA LEU A 20 5.29 -26.07 -32.09
C LEU A 20 6.10 -25.76 -33.35
N ALA A 21 5.40 -25.28 -34.39
CA ALA A 21 6.07 -24.68 -35.54
C ALA A 21 6.98 -23.52 -35.07
N PRO A 22 8.18 -23.32 -35.67
CA PRO A 22 9.14 -22.32 -35.19
C PRO A 22 8.55 -20.93 -34.99
N GLY A 23 7.74 -20.44 -35.94
CA GLY A 23 7.07 -19.14 -35.81
C GLY A 23 6.01 -19.06 -34.71
N ASP A 24 5.32 -20.17 -34.42
CA ASP A 24 4.33 -20.25 -33.33
C ASP A 24 5.05 -20.28 -31.97
N ARG A 25 6.15 -21.02 -31.88
CA ARG A 25 7.03 -21.04 -30.71
C ARG A 25 7.58 -19.64 -30.42
N ASP A 26 8.21 -19.00 -31.40
CA ASP A 26 8.81 -17.67 -31.22
C ASP A 26 7.76 -16.63 -30.82
N THR A 27 6.56 -16.69 -31.43
CA THR A 27 5.42 -15.82 -31.07
C THR A 27 4.98 -16.05 -29.63
N LEU A 28 4.86 -17.31 -29.19
CA LEU A 28 4.45 -17.67 -27.84
C LEU A 28 5.48 -17.23 -26.79
N LEU A 29 6.77 -17.43 -27.07
CA LEU A 29 7.86 -16.98 -26.20
C LEU A 29 7.91 -15.45 -26.10
N ALA A 30 7.77 -14.73 -27.22
CA ALA A 30 7.70 -13.27 -27.22
C ALA A 30 6.46 -12.74 -26.48
N ALA A 31 5.33 -13.42 -26.58
CA ALA A 31 4.12 -13.08 -25.81
C ALA A 31 4.38 -13.16 -24.29
N ALA A 32 5.19 -14.13 -23.85
CA ALA A 32 5.51 -14.28 -22.43
C ALA A 32 6.29 -13.08 -21.85
N ILE A 33 7.01 -12.32 -22.69
CA ILE A 33 7.66 -11.06 -22.28
C ILE A 33 6.62 -10.01 -21.91
N LEU A 34 5.53 -9.87 -22.67
CA LEU A 34 4.53 -8.82 -22.47
C LEU A 34 3.65 -9.04 -21.24
N GLY A 35 3.59 -10.29 -20.74
CA GLY A 35 2.89 -10.68 -19.54
C GLY A 35 1.91 -11.84 -19.75
N ARG A 36 1.24 -12.26 -18.68
CA ARG A 36 0.20 -13.32 -18.73
C ARG A 36 -0.99 -12.93 -19.62
N SER A 37 -1.27 -11.64 -19.73
CA SER A 37 -2.24 -11.06 -20.65
C SER A 37 -1.54 -9.96 -21.46
N PHE A 38 -1.81 -9.91 -22.76
CA PHE A 38 -1.14 -8.99 -23.68
C PHE A 38 -2.05 -8.62 -24.85
N ARG A 39 -1.77 -7.47 -25.48
CA ARG A 39 -2.49 -7.04 -26.68
C ARG A 39 -1.80 -7.60 -27.92
N ALA A 40 -2.55 -8.12 -28.88
CA ALA A 40 -2.03 -8.66 -30.13
C ALA A 40 -1.18 -7.62 -30.89
N GLY A 41 -1.60 -6.34 -30.86
CA GLY A 41 -0.85 -5.23 -31.47
C GLY A 41 0.51 -4.97 -30.81
N GLU A 42 0.59 -5.08 -29.47
CA GLU A 42 1.87 -4.94 -28.74
C GLU A 42 2.82 -6.09 -29.10
N LEU A 43 2.30 -7.31 -29.25
CA LEU A 43 3.10 -8.47 -29.65
C LEU A 43 3.63 -8.31 -31.08
N ALA A 44 2.78 -7.90 -32.02
CA ALA A 44 3.19 -7.65 -33.41
C ALA A 44 4.31 -6.60 -33.50
N GLU A 45 4.22 -5.51 -32.71
CA GLU A 45 5.27 -4.48 -32.63
C GLU A 45 6.54 -4.99 -31.94
N LEU A 46 6.42 -5.86 -30.93
CA LEU A 46 7.56 -6.45 -30.23
C LEU A 46 8.39 -7.36 -31.13
N VAL A 47 7.73 -8.17 -31.97
CA VAL A 47 8.43 -9.11 -32.88
C VAL A 47 8.67 -8.55 -34.29
N GLU A 48 8.20 -7.34 -34.59
CA GLU A 48 8.28 -6.71 -35.93
C GLU A 48 7.70 -7.55 -37.07
N GLN A 49 6.68 -8.36 -36.78
CA GLN A 49 6.10 -9.31 -37.73
C GLN A 49 4.58 -9.43 -37.55
N ASN A 50 3.91 -9.92 -38.60
CA ASN A 50 2.49 -10.25 -38.51
C ASN A 50 2.30 -11.57 -37.74
N VAL A 51 1.69 -11.49 -36.56
CA VAL A 51 1.45 -12.62 -35.66
C VAL A 51 0.06 -13.25 -35.81
N SER A 52 -0.82 -12.75 -36.69
CA SER A 52 -2.23 -13.17 -36.76
C SER A 52 -2.42 -14.64 -37.17
N ARG A 53 -1.47 -15.24 -37.90
CA ARG A 53 -1.50 -16.68 -38.22
C ARG A 53 -1.12 -17.51 -37.00
N SER A 54 -0.03 -17.15 -36.34
CA SER A 54 0.46 -17.85 -35.15
C SER A 54 -0.49 -17.72 -33.97
N LEU A 55 -1.08 -16.54 -33.72
CA LEU A 55 -2.11 -16.38 -32.69
C LEU A 55 -3.34 -17.27 -32.94
N ARG A 56 -3.78 -17.44 -34.19
CA ARG A 56 -4.87 -18.37 -34.52
C ARG A 56 -4.51 -19.84 -34.26
N SER A 57 -3.28 -20.22 -34.63
CA SER A 57 -2.72 -21.54 -34.38
C SER A 57 -2.64 -21.84 -32.88
N LEU A 58 -2.00 -20.95 -32.11
CA LEU A 58 -1.82 -21.06 -30.66
C LEU A 58 -3.15 -21.07 -29.89
N THR A 59 -4.16 -20.33 -30.35
CA THR A 59 -5.52 -20.41 -29.78
C THR A 59 -6.22 -21.71 -30.14
N SER A 60 -6.09 -22.23 -31.35
CA SER A 60 -6.66 -23.54 -31.72
C SER A 60 -6.00 -24.71 -30.97
N LEU A 61 -4.79 -24.49 -30.45
CA LEU A 61 -4.04 -25.43 -29.62
C LEU A 61 -4.29 -25.21 -28.11
N ASP A 62 -5.23 -24.36 -27.70
CA ASP A 62 -5.54 -24.03 -26.29
C ASP A 62 -4.33 -23.57 -25.46
N LEU A 63 -3.34 -22.96 -26.11
CA LEU A 63 -2.19 -22.34 -25.43
C LEU A 63 -2.47 -20.87 -25.08
N LEU A 64 -3.27 -20.20 -25.91
CA LEU A 64 -3.70 -18.83 -25.73
C LEU A 64 -5.22 -18.71 -25.88
N GLU A 65 -5.83 -17.94 -25.01
CA GLU A 65 -7.25 -17.65 -25.04
C GLU A 65 -7.46 -16.18 -25.41
N ARG A 66 -8.57 -15.88 -26.10
CA ARG A 66 -8.95 -14.51 -26.44
C ARG A 66 -9.86 -13.97 -25.34
N GLU A 67 -9.60 -12.75 -24.92
CA GLU A 67 -10.51 -12.06 -24.01
C GLU A 67 -11.79 -11.69 -24.79
N LEU A 68 -12.87 -12.45 -24.58
CA LEU A 68 -14.18 -12.10 -25.08
C LEU A 68 -14.64 -10.86 -24.29
N GLY A 69 -14.86 -9.75 -24.99
CA GLY A 69 -15.38 -8.53 -24.34
C GLY A 69 -16.62 -8.88 -23.52
N SER A 70 -16.59 -8.53 -22.22
CA SER A 70 -17.57 -8.91 -21.21
C SER A 70 -19.01 -8.86 -21.73
N GLU A 71 -19.60 -10.00 -22.04
CA GLU A 71 -21.03 -10.18 -21.82
C GLU A 71 -21.20 -10.30 -20.30
N GLN A 72 -22.02 -9.41 -19.76
CA GLN A 72 -22.29 -9.20 -18.36
C GLN A 72 -22.55 -10.51 -17.58
N ASP A 73 -21.65 -10.88 -16.69
CA ASP A 73 -22.04 -11.46 -15.39
C ASP A 73 -22.54 -10.30 -14.52
N SER A 74 -23.77 -9.85 -14.78
CA SER A 74 -24.48 -8.97 -13.86
C SER A 74 -25.00 -9.82 -12.69
N GLU A 75 -24.31 -9.76 -11.55
CA GLU A 75 -24.96 -10.02 -10.26
C GLU A 75 -26.12 -9.02 -10.08
N PRO A 76 -27.34 -9.47 -9.71
CA PRO A 76 -28.47 -8.57 -9.56
C PRO A 76 -28.34 -7.80 -8.24
N GLY A 77 -27.88 -6.55 -8.33
CA GLY A 77 -28.03 -5.58 -7.25
C GLY A 77 -26.84 -4.66 -7.04
N MET A 78 -26.61 -3.73 -7.96
CA MET A 78 -26.07 -2.39 -7.68
C MET A 78 -26.22 -1.54 -8.94
N ASP A 79 -27.31 -0.78 -8.96
CA ASP A 79 -27.64 0.18 -10.00
C ASP A 79 -26.79 1.44 -9.79
N LEU A 80 -25.73 1.61 -10.60
CA LEU A 80 -25.14 2.92 -10.84
C LEU A 80 -24.96 3.07 -12.35
N ALA A 81 -25.96 3.70 -12.95
CA ALA A 81 -26.00 4.05 -14.35
C ALA A 81 -24.77 4.88 -14.77
N LEU A 82 -23.99 4.35 -15.70
CA LEU A 82 -23.15 5.13 -16.60
C LEU A 82 -23.29 4.56 -18.02
N ASP A 83 -23.60 5.46 -18.94
CA ASP A 83 -23.82 5.29 -20.38
C ASP A 83 -23.01 4.17 -21.05
N LEU A 84 -23.69 3.06 -21.35
CA LEU A 84 -23.25 2.08 -22.33
C LEU A 84 -23.93 2.37 -23.67
N ALA A 85 -23.36 3.32 -24.41
CA ALA A 85 -23.59 3.42 -25.84
C ALA A 85 -22.27 3.80 -26.54
N THR A 86 -21.85 2.91 -27.45
CA THR A 86 -20.81 3.07 -28.49
C THR A 86 -19.32 2.92 -28.12
N THR A 87 -18.78 1.70 -28.28
CA THR A 87 -17.59 1.37 -29.10
C THR A 87 -17.22 -0.12 -28.99
N ARG A 88 -17.74 -0.96 -29.91
CA ARG A 88 -17.09 -2.24 -30.24
C ARG A 88 -15.80 -1.89 -31.00
N GLY A 89 -14.68 -1.75 -30.29
CA GLY A 89 -13.40 -1.33 -30.90
C GLY A 89 -12.21 -1.35 -29.95
N GLY A 90 -12.24 -2.15 -28.89
CA GLY A 90 -11.07 -2.35 -28.02
C GLY A 90 -9.96 -3.12 -28.74
N PRO A 91 -8.68 -2.96 -28.34
CA PRO A 91 -7.59 -3.76 -28.87
C PRO A 91 -7.81 -5.26 -28.57
N GLU A 92 -7.48 -6.14 -29.52
CA GLU A 92 -7.54 -7.59 -29.32
C GLU A 92 -6.56 -8.00 -28.21
N THR A 93 -7.10 -8.47 -27.08
CA THR A 93 -6.33 -8.96 -25.93
C THR A 93 -6.38 -10.48 -25.88
N LEU A 94 -5.25 -11.09 -25.53
CA LEU A 94 -5.11 -12.52 -25.31
C LEU A 94 -4.44 -12.79 -23.96
N HIS A 95 -4.66 -13.98 -23.41
CA HIS A 95 -3.98 -14.48 -22.23
C HIS A 95 -3.50 -15.92 -22.39
N PHE A 96 -2.47 -16.29 -21.63
CA PHE A 96 -2.04 -17.68 -21.53
C PHE A 96 -3.10 -18.51 -20.83
N SER A 97 -3.42 -19.69 -21.37
CA SER A 97 -4.46 -20.58 -20.80
C SER A 97 -4.16 -21.02 -19.37
N THR A 98 -2.88 -21.05 -18.98
CA THR A 98 -2.46 -21.32 -17.60
C THR A 98 -1.28 -20.46 -17.18
N VAL A 99 -1.17 -20.20 -15.87
CA VAL A 99 0.00 -19.52 -15.28
C VAL A 99 1.28 -20.33 -15.50
N SER A 100 1.23 -21.65 -15.36
CA SER A 100 2.39 -22.52 -15.55
C SER A 100 2.93 -22.44 -16.97
N LEU A 101 2.07 -22.36 -17.99
CA LEU A 101 2.51 -22.21 -19.38
C LEU A 101 3.27 -20.91 -19.59
N HIS A 102 2.77 -19.79 -19.03
CA HIS A 102 3.46 -18.50 -19.12
C HIS A 102 4.86 -18.56 -18.48
N GLU A 103 5.00 -19.14 -17.29
CA GLU A 103 6.28 -19.27 -16.60
C GLU A 103 7.27 -20.17 -17.35
N VAL A 104 6.80 -21.31 -17.90
CA VAL A 104 7.64 -22.20 -18.72
C VAL A 104 8.13 -21.49 -19.98
N CYS A 105 7.25 -20.74 -20.67
CA CYS A 105 7.65 -19.95 -21.83
C CYS A 105 8.71 -18.90 -21.45
N LYS A 106 8.50 -18.17 -20.36
CA LYS A 106 9.44 -17.14 -19.90
C LYS A 106 10.81 -17.73 -19.54
N ALA A 107 10.86 -18.92 -18.95
CA ALA A 107 12.10 -19.61 -18.59
C ALA A 107 12.94 -20.06 -19.80
N GLN A 108 12.33 -20.26 -20.97
CA GLN A 108 13.03 -20.66 -22.19
C GLN A 108 13.70 -19.48 -22.92
N ILE A 109 13.40 -18.24 -22.56
CA ILE A 109 13.91 -17.07 -23.29
C ILE A 109 15.39 -16.85 -22.91
N PRO A 110 16.31 -16.78 -23.88
CA PRO A 110 17.72 -16.56 -23.58
C PRO A 110 17.97 -15.26 -22.82
N PRO A 111 18.84 -15.24 -21.78
CA PRO A 111 19.15 -14.04 -21.00
C PRO A 111 19.60 -12.85 -21.85
N ALA A 112 20.37 -13.11 -22.92
CA ALA A 112 20.86 -12.08 -23.84
C ALA A 112 19.74 -11.35 -24.60
N SER A 113 18.61 -12.04 -24.85
CA SER A 113 17.45 -11.47 -25.56
C SER A 113 16.44 -10.84 -24.59
N LEU A 114 16.40 -11.30 -23.33
CA LEU A 114 15.48 -10.83 -22.29
C LEU A 114 15.59 -9.33 -22.04
N GLU A 115 16.79 -8.80 -21.90
CA GLU A 115 17.02 -7.38 -21.61
C GLU A 115 16.47 -6.47 -22.72
N GLN A 116 16.81 -6.80 -23.97
CA GLN A 116 16.36 -6.06 -25.16
C GLN A 116 14.84 -6.14 -25.34
N LEU A 117 14.26 -7.34 -25.21
CA LEU A 117 12.82 -7.54 -25.37
C LEU A 117 12.02 -6.81 -24.30
N HIS A 118 12.50 -6.83 -23.04
CA HIS A 118 11.87 -6.04 -21.98
C HIS A 118 12.00 -4.53 -22.22
N GLY A 119 13.16 -4.05 -22.71
CA GLY A 119 13.33 -2.63 -23.06
C GLY A 119 12.33 -2.18 -24.13
N ARG A 120 12.15 -2.99 -25.18
CA ARG A 120 11.15 -2.74 -26.22
C ARG A 120 9.72 -2.83 -25.70
N ALA A 121 9.40 -3.83 -24.89
CA ALA A 121 8.08 -3.98 -24.29
C ALA A 121 7.68 -2.75 -23.46
N ALA A 122 8.61 -2.18 -22.68
CA ALA A 122 8.38 -0.94 -21.95
C ALA A 122 8.07 0.23 -22.90
N GLU A 123 8.85 0.40 -23.97
CA GLU A 123 8.64 1.48 -24.95
C GLU A 123 7.29 1.37 -25.67
N ILE A 124 6.92 0.16 -26.10
CA ILE A 124 5.62 -0.11 -26.71
C ILE A 124 4.50 0.31 -25.74
N LYS A 125 4.58 -0.12 -24.48
CA LYS A 125 3.58 0.20 -23.46
C LYS A 125 3.51 1.69 -23.11
N LEU A 126 4.64 2.40 -23.15
CA LEU A 126 4.71 3.86 -22.96
C LEU A 126 4.12 4.65 -24.13
N ARG A 127 4.20 4.15 -25.36
CA ARG A 127 3.66 4.80 -26.56
C ARG A 127 2.17 4.54 -26.81
N ARG A 128 1.51 3.76 -25.95
CA ARG A 128 0.08 3.44 -26.09
C ARG A 128 -0.76 4.72 -26.07
N ARG A 129 -1.69 4.83 -27.02
CA ARG A 129 -2.61 5.99 -27.10
C ARG A 129 -3.49 6.13 -25.87
N ASP A 130 -3.82 5.00 -25.24
CA ASP A 130 -4.62 4.92 -24.03
C ASP A 130 -3.78 4.80 -22.76
N TYR A 131 -2.47 5.06 -22.80
CA TYR A 131 -1.59 5.02 -21.62
C TYR A 131 -2.12 5.93 -20.51
N GLY A 132 -2.34 5.33 -19.33
CA GLY A 132 -2.73 6.01 -18.11
C GLY A 132 -1.62 5.97 -17.06
N PRO A 133 -0.98 7.10 -16.73
CA PRO A 133 0.01 7.17 -15.64
C PRO A 133 -0.56 6.60 -14.33
N GLY A 134 0.26 5.83 -13.61
CA GLY A 134 -0.11 5.07 -12.42
C GLY A 134 -0.76 3.73 -12.74
N ARG A 135 -1.86 3.74 -13.52
CA ARG A 135 -2.61 2.53 -13.90
C ARG A 135 -1.74 1.55 -14.70
N ASP A 136 -0.96 2.07 -15.63
CA ASP A 136 -0.19 1.28 -16.59
C ASP A 136 1.30 1.16 -16.24
N ASP A 137 1.76 1.89 -15.24
CA ASP A 137 3.19 2.04 -14.95
C ASP A 137 3.82 0.83 -14.26
N GLY A 138 3.01 -0.04 -13.63
CA GLY A 138 3.52 -1.22 -12.93
C GLY A 138 4.27 -2.19 -13.86
N PRO A 139 3.62 -2.72 -14.89
CA PRO A 139 4.29 -3.54 -15.91
C PRO A 139 5.44 -2.83 -16.64
N ILE A 140 5.33 -1.50 -16.83
CA ILE A 140 6.40 -0.70 -17.45
C ILE A 140 7.63 -0.66 -16.55
N ALA A 141 7.45 -0.42 -15.24
CA ALA A 141 8.53 -0.45 -14.25
C ALA A 141 9.21 -1.82 -14.23
N ASP A 142 8.43 -2.91 -14.21
CA ASP A 142 8.96 -4.28 -14.25
C ASP A 142 9.82 -4.53 -15.49
N HIS A 143 9.33 -4.15 -16.67
CA HIS A 143 10.10 -4.28 -17.91
C HIS A 143 11.39 -3.45 -17.89
N LEU A 144 11.35 -2.19 -17.43
CA LEU A 144 12.55 -1.36 -17.36
C LEU A 144 13.59 -1.92 -16.37
N MET A 145 13.13 -2.47 -15.23
CA MET A 145 14.01 -3.15 -14.26
C MET A 145 14.66 -4.40 -14.85
N HIS A 146 13.90 -5.21 -15.59
CA HIS A 146 14.44 -6.39 -16.28
C HIS A 146 15.37 -6.03 -17.45
N ALA A 147 15.16 -4.87 -18.05
CA ALA A 147 15.99 -4.32 -19.13
C ALA A 147 17.26 -3.59 -18.64
N GLY A 148 17.56 -3.62 -17.33
CA GLY A 148 18.72 -2.90 -16.77
C GLY A 148 18.61 -1.36 -16.82
N ARG A 149 17.47 -0.81 -17.28
CA ARG A 149 17.20 0.62 -17.45
C ARG A 149 16.70 1.25 -16.15
N TYR A 150 17.50 1.11 -15.09
CA TYR A 150 17.14 1.48 -13.72
C TYR A 150 16.71 2.94 -13.57
N ALA A 151 17.47 3.89 -14.14
CA ALA A 151 17.15 5.31 -14.05
C ALA A 151 15.76 5.65 -14.63
N GLU A 152 15.35 4.96 -15.69
CA GLU A 152 14.05 5.15 -16.35
C GLU A 152 12.92 4.46 -15.58
N ALA A 153 13.21 3.35 -14.87
CA ALA A 153 12.24 2.60 -14.08
C ALA A 153 11.72 3.38 -12.87
N PHE A 154 12.50 4.32 -12.33
CA PHE A 154 12.17 5.05 -11.09
C PHE A 154 10.81 5.76 -11.15
N ALA A 155 10.57 6.57 -12.19
CA ALA A 155 9.35 7.38 -12.26
C ALA A 155 8.07 6.54 -12.47
N PRO A 156 8.04 5.55 -13.38
CA PRO A 156 6.96 4.57 -13.46
C PRO A 156 6.72 3.84 -12.13
N ALA A 157 7.78 3.33 -11.47
CA ALA A 157 7.63 2.64 -10.19
C ALA A 157 6.97 3.52 -9.12
N MET A 158 7.35 4.79 -9.01
CA MET A 158 6.73 5.73 -8.08
C MET A 158 5.25 5.99 -8.41
N ARG A 159 4.89 6.13 -9.69
CA ARG A 159 3.49 6.33 -10.09
C ARG A 159 2.65 5.08 -9.85
N ALA A 160 3.19 3.90 -10.15
CA ALA A 160 2.55 2.62 -9.89
C ALA A 160 2.33 2.40 -8.39
N ALA A 161 3.33 2.72 -7.56
CA ALA A 161 3.21 2.65 -6.11
C ALA A 161 2.06 3.51 -5.57
N ARG A 162 2.02 4.78 -5.95
CA ARG A 162 0.98 5.73 -5.52
C ARG A 162 -0.40 5.34 -6.03
N HIS A 163 -0.49 4.82 -7.25
CA HIS A 163 -1.75 4.28 -7.78
C HIS A 163 -2.24 3.09 -6.94
N ALA A 164 -1.35 2.15 -6.62
CA ALA A 164 -1.66 1.01 -5.78
C ALA A 164 -2.11 1.44 -4.37
N GLU A 165 -1.46 2.43 -3.73
CA GLU A 165 -1.90 2.97 -2.44
C GLU A 165 -3.33 3.54 -2.49
N ASN A 166 -3.68 4.25 -3.57
CA ASN A 166 -5.02 4.84 -3.74
C ASN A 166 -6.13 3.79 -3.83
N VAL A 167 -5.82 2.58 -4.30
CA VAL A 167 -6.75 1.45 -4.38
C VAL A 167 -6.54 0.43 -3.25
N ALA A 168 -5.86 0.84 -2.17
CA ALA A 168 -5.54 0.01 -1.00
C ALA A 168 -4.65 -1.23 -1.28
N GLY A 169 -3.94 -1.25 -2.41
CA GLY A 169 -2.99 -2.27 -2.84
C GLY A 169 -1.61 -2.15 -2.15
N ASN A 170 -1.56 -2.17 -0.82
CA ASN A 170 -0.30 -1.96 -0.07
C ASN A 170 0.84 -2.92 -0.45
N VAL A 171 0.51 -4.16 -0.84
CA VAL A 171 1.53 -5.15 -1.26
C VAL A 171 2.21 -4.73 -2.55
N GLU A 172 1.40 -4.29 -3.51
CA GLU A 172 1.85 -3.80 -4.79
C GLU A 172 2.59 -2.46 -4.65
N ALA A 173 2.08 -1.55 -3.82
CA ALA A 173 2.78 -0.31 -3.48
C ALA A 173 4.18 -0.58 -2.88
N TYR A 174 4.27 -1.47 -1.89
CA TYR A 174 5.55 -1.87 -1.30
C TYR A 174 6.51 -2.46 -2.34
N TYR A 175 6.00 -3.27 -3.26
CA TYR A 175 6.78 -3.87 -4.33
C TYR A 175 7.41 -2.79 -5.21
N TYR A 176 6.62 -1.86 -5.75
CA TYR A 176 7.14 -0.80 -6.61
C TYR A 176 8.00 0.22 -5.86
N LEU A 177 7.72 0.55 -4.60
CA LEU A 177 8.63 1.37 -3.78
C LEU A 177 9.97 0.67 -3.55
N THR A 178 9.97 -0.66 -3.43
CA THR A 178 11.20 -1.45 -3.35
C THR A 178 11.96 -1.45 -4.67
N GLN A 179 11.27 -1.50 -5.81
CA GLN A 179 11.91 -1.32 -7.12
C GLN A 179 12.48 0.09 -7.29
N ALA A 180 11.73 1.14 -6.93
CA ALA A 180 12.19 2.51 -6.98
C ALA A 180 13.46 2.70 -6.13
N LEU A 181 13.58 2.05 -4.98
CA LEU A 181 14.83 2.05 -4.19
C LEU A 181 15.98 1.26 -4.81
N ARG A 182 15.70 0.24 -5.61
CA ARG A 182 16.72 -0.51 -6.37
C ARG A 182 17.17 0.25 -7.61
N ALA A 183 16.31 1.11 -8.15
CA ALA A 183 16.58 1.95 -9.30
C ALA A 183 17.49 3.16 -8.99
N LEU A 184 17.76 3.42 -7.71
CA LEU A 184 18.53 4.56 -7.23
C LEU A 184 19.81 4.10 -6.53
N ASP A 185 20.92 4.78 -6.82
CA ASP A 185 22.18 4.64 -6.09
C ASP A 185 22.00 4.96 -4.60
N SER A 186 22.84 4.41 -3.73
CA SER A 186 22.64 4.47 -2.27
C SER A 186 22.61 5.88 -1.67
N ASP A 187 23.29 6.83 -2.31
CA ASP A 187 23.43 8.23 -1.92
C ASP A 187 22.44 9.17 -2.62
N ASP A 188 21.59 8.64 -3.51
CA ASP A 188 20.62 9.45 -4.25
C ASP A 188 19.59 10.11 -3.30
N PRO A 189 19.42 11.45 -3.34
CA PRO A 189 18.53 12.16 -2.43
C PRO A 189 17.05 11.79 -2.61
N ARG A 190 16.63 11.32 -3.79
CA ARG A 190 15.25 10.90 -4.08
C ARG A 190 14.83 9.70 -3.25
N ARG A 191 15.79 8.90 -2.75
CA ARG A 191 15.51 7.79 -1.82
C ARG A 191 14.76 8.25 -0.57
N PHE A 192 14.93 9.51 -0.15
CA PHE A 192 14.20 10.07 0.99
C PHE A 192 12.69 9.94 0.78
N ASP A 193 12.18 10.36 -0.37
CA ASP A 193 10.74 10.35 -0.64
C ASP A 193 10.21 8.92 -0.78
N VAL A 194 10.97 8.03 -1.41
CA VAL A 194 10.59 6.60 -1.53
C VAL A 194 10.49 5.92 -0.17
N LEU A 195 11.46 6.15 0.72
CA LEU A 195 11.44 5.60 2.08
C LEU A 195 10.31 6.21 2.91
N LEU A 196 9.99 7.49 2.70
CA LEU A 196 8.91 8.18 3.40
C LEU A 196 7.53 7.60 3.04
N GLU A 197 7.36 7.17 1.79
CA GLU A 197 6.15 6.48 1.30
C GLU A 197 6.13 5.00 1.73
N ARG A 198 7.27 4.31 1.77
CA ARG A 198 7.34 2.87 2.13
C ARG A 198 7.20 2.58 3.63
N GLU A 199 7.74 3.45 4.48
CA GLU A 199 7.75 3.26 5.93
C GLU A 199 6.34 3.03 6.54
N PRO A 200 5.29 3.79 6.17
CA PRO A 200 3.92 3.55 6.60
C PRO A 200 3.37 2.17 6.27
N ILE A 201 3.75 1.58 5.13
CA ILE A 201 3.31 0.24 4.75
C ILE A 201 3.95 -0.81 5.66
N LEU A 202 5.26 -0.69 5.90
CA LEU A 202 5.98 -1.56 6.83
C LEU A 202 5.43 -1.44 8.26
N ARG A 203 5.06 -0.23 8.67
CA ARG A 203 4.39 0.06 9.94
C ARG A 203 3.04 -0.66 10.04
N ALA A 204 2.17 -0.53 9.03
CA ALA A 204 0.86 -1.19 8.96
C ALA A 204 0.96 -2.73 8.95
N TRP A 205 2.03 -3.27 8.38
CA TRP A 205 2.30 -4.72 8.42
C TRP A 205 2.96 -5.20 9.71
N GLY A 206 3.30 -4.30 10.64
CA GLY A 206 4.04 -4.64 11.86
C GLY A 206 5.47 -5.11 11.62
N ARG A 207 6.07 -4.82 10.45
CA ARG A 207 7.45 -5.21 10.09
C ARG A 207 8.50 -4.30 10.74
N ARG A 208 8.53 -4.26 12.08
CA ARG A 208 9.30 -3.30 12.90
C ARG A 208 10.80 -3.23 12.58
N ARG A 209 11.43 -4.36 12.25
CA ARG A 209 12.86 -4.39 11.88
C ARG A 209 13.13 -3.64 10.57
N ALA A 210 12.31 -3.88 9.54
CA ALA A 210 12.41 -3.21 8.25
C ALA A 210 12.00 -1.74 8.37
N GLN A 211 10.89 -1.44 9.05
CA GLN A 211 10.46 -0.07 9.35
C GLN A 211 11.59 0.74 10.01
N GLY A 212 12.22 0.19 11.05
CA GLY A 212 13.35 0.85 11.72
C GLY A 212 14.60 0.99 10.84
N ALA A 213 14.78 0.15 9.82
CA ALA A 213 15.86 0.30 8.85
C ALA A 213 15.59 1.46 7.87
N ASP A 214 14.34 1.60 7.41
CA ASP A 214 13.93 2.71 6.56
C ASP A 214 14.04 4.06 7.29
N ILE A 215 13.62 4.12 8.56
CA ILE A 215 13.76 5.33 9.39
C ILE A 215 15.24 5.72 9.59
N ARG A 216 16.14 4.75 9.78
CA ARG A 216 17.58 5.05 9.88
C ARG A 216 18.14 5.61 8.58
N GLN A 217 17.71 5.07 7.43
CA GLN A 217 18.11 5.60 6.13
C GLN A 217 17.54 7.00 5.90
N LEU A 218 16.27 7.27 6.25
CA LEU A 218 15.66 8.60 6.17
C LEU A 218 16.48 9.65 6.94
N LEU A 219 16.88 9.32 8.17
CA LEU A 219 17.71 10.21 9.00
C LEU A 219 19.07 10.46 8.35
N ALA A 220 19.75 9.39 7.94
CA ALA A 220 21.07 9.48 7.31
C ALA A 220 21.05 10.31 6.01
N ILE A 221 20.02 10.13 5.17
CA ILE A 221 19.85 10.92 3.96
C ILE A 221 19.58 12.38 4.33
N ALA A 222 18.61 12.66 5.21
CA ALA A 222 18.25 14.03 5.59
C ALA A 222 19.39 14.84 6.21
N ASP A 223 20.30 14.19 6.93
CA ASP A 223 21.48 14.83 7.52
C ASP A 223 22.55 15.17 6.45
N ASN A 224 22.59 14.44 5.34
CA ASN A 224 23.58 14.56 4.27
C ASN A 224 23.02 15.17 2.96
N LEU A 225 21.78 15.66 2.94
CA LEU A 225 21.21 16.29 1.74
C LEU A 225 22.00 17.55 1.37
N GLU A 226 22.51 17.59 0.14
CA GLU A 226 23.18 18.74 -0.47
C GLU A 226 22.39 19.25 -1.69
N GLY A 227 22.68 20.46 -2.15
CA GLY A 227 22.06 21.02 -3.37
C GLY A 227 20.58 21.43 -3.26
N ILE A 228 19.91 21.19 -2.13
CA ILE A 228 18.55 21.66 -1.85
C ILE A 228 18.54 22.89 -0.94
N ASP A 229 17.42 23.62 -0.98
CA ASP A 229 17.18 24.77 -0.11
C ASP A 229 17.29 24.40 1.37
N ARG A 230 17.82 25.32 2.18
CA ARG A 230 18.05 25.09 3.60
C ARG A 230 16.73 24.79 4.34
N SER A 231 15.66 25.51 4.01
CA SER A 231 14.35 25.30 4.63
C SER A 231 13.81 23.90 4.30
N GLU A 232 13.94 23.45 3.05
CA GLU A 232 13.54 22.10 2.65
C GLU A 232 14.33 21.03 3.41
N ARG A 233 15.65 21.21 3.54
CA ARG A 233 16.53 20.30 4.29
C ARG A 233 16.11 20.19 5.76
N GLU A 234 15.90 21.32 6.43
CA GLU A 234 15.49 21.36 7.82
C GLU A 234 14.11 20.68 8.03
N GLN A 235 13.17 20.89 7.11
CA GLN A 235 11.88 20.19 7.12
C GLN A 235 12.04 18.67 6.96
N LYS A 236 12.88 18.19 6.02
CA LYS A 236 13.13 16.75 5.83
C LYS A 236 13.76 16.10 7.07
N GLN A 237 14.67 16.80 7.75
CA GLN A 237 15.25 16.34 9.03
C GLN A 237 14.21 16.24 10.15
N VAL A 238 13.29 17.21 10.23
CA VAL A 238 12.18 17.19 11.18
C VAL A 238 11.23 16.03 10.88
N VAL A 239 10.86 15.82 9.60
CA VAL A 239 10.03 14.69 9.17
C VAL A 239 10.66 13.36 9.60
N ALA A 240 11.94 13.13 9.29
CA ALA A 240 12.63 11.89 9.67
C ALA A 240 12.67 11.69 11.20
N SER A 241 12.85 12.77 11.96
CA SER A 241 12.84 12.74 13.43
C SER A 241 11.46 12.43 14.01
N LEU A 242 10.39 12.98 13.42
CA LEU A 242 9.00 12.68 13.80
C LEU A 242 8.66 11.20 13.52
N ARG A 243 9.16 10.63 12.40
CA ARG A 243 9.04 9.18 12.12
C ARG A 243 9.73 8.34 13.19
N LEU A 244 10.93 8.73 13.60
CA LEU A 244 11.65 8.05 14.68
C LEU A 244 10.93 8.15 16.03
N LEU A 245 10.39 9.33 16.36
CA LEU A 245 9.62 9.52 17.60
C LEU A 245 8.38 8.61 17.61
N ARG A 246 7.60 8.60 16.52
CA ARG A 246 6.47 7.67 16.35
C ARG A 246 6.91 6.22 16.54
N PHE A 247 7.97 5.79 15.86
CA PHE A 247 8.48 4.42 15.98
C PHE A 247 8.86 4.07 17.42
N TYR A 248 9.49 4.98 18.16
CA TYR A 248 9.78 4.74 19.57
C TYR A 248 8.52 4.55 20.42
N LEU A 249 7.48 5.37 20.22
CA LEU A 249 6.23 5.22 20.95
C LEU A 249 5.56 3.88 20.66
N GLU A 250 5.49 3.48 19.38
CA GLU A 250 4.87 2.22 18.97
C GLU A 250 5.63 0.98 19.43
N CYS A 251 6.95 1.08 19.62
CA CYS A 251 7.76 0.03 20.21
C CYS A 251 7.85 0.11 21.75
N GLY A 252 7.07 0.99 22.41
CA GLY A 252 7.09 1.16 23.86
C GLY A 252 8.40 1.73 24.42
N ARG A 253 9.24 2.35 23.59
CA ARG A 253 10.55 2.91 23.96
C ARG A 253 10.43 4.34 24.49
N THR A 254 9.59 4.54 25.50
CA THR A 254 9.26 5.86 26.07
C THR A 254 10.48 6.63 26.57
N HIS A 255 11.50 5.96 27.11
CA HIS A 255 12.77 6.60 27.50
C HIS A 255 13.59 7.14 26.32
N ARG A 256 13.51 6.51 25.14
CA ARG A 256 14.20 7.02 23.94
C ARG A 256 13.40 8.16 23.32
N ALA A 257 12.07 8.04 23.28
CA ALA A 257 11.18 9.11 22.87
C ALA A 257 11.39 10.39 23.71
N ALA A 258 11.37 10.28 25.05
CA ALA A 258 11.55 11.41 25.95
C ALA A 258 12.90 12.13 25.79
N ARG A 259 13.97 11.41 25.43
CA ARG A 259 15.27 12.03 25.15
C ARG A 259 15.32 12.75 23.81
N LEU A 260 14.50 12.35 22.84
CA LEU A 260 14.46 12.95 21.51
C LEU A 260 13.64 14.25 21.49
N VAL A 261 12.55 14.30 22.27
CA VAL A 261 11.56 15.39 22.26
C VAL A 261 12.19 16.78 22.41
N PRO A 262 13.04 17.10 23.40
CA PRO A 262 13.56 18.47 23.56
C PRO A 262 14.35 18.98 22.36
N ARG A 263 15.15 18.10 21.74
CA ARG A 263 15.91 18.45 20.52
C ARG A 263 15.00 18.63 19.32
N LEU A 264 13.96 17.80 19.21
CA LEU A 264 12.99 17.89 18.13
C LEU A 264 12.11 19.14 18.26
N GLN A 265 11.68 19.49 19.47
CA GLN A 265 11.01 20.74 19.78
C GLN A 265 11.84 21.93 19.30
N ALA A 266 13.11 22.02 19.71
CA ALA A 266 13.99 23.11 19.28
C ALA A 266 14.13 23.17 17.74
N LYS A 267 14.28 22.03 17.07
CA LYS A 267 14.33 21.97 15.59
C LYS A 267 13.03 22.44 14.93
N VAL A 268 11.88 22.02 15.45
CA VAL A 268 10.57 22.41 14.90
C VAL A 268 10.35 23.91 15.06
N HIS A 269 10.64 24.49 16.22
CA HIS A 269 10.47 25.93 16.46
C HIS A 269 11.43 26.81 15.65
N ALA A 270 12.56 26.25 15.20
CA ALA A 270 13.50 26.95 14.33
C ALA A 270 13.07 26.96 12.86
N LEU A 271 12.05 26.19 12.46
CA LEU A 271 11.54 26.18 11.08
C LEU A 271 10.86 27.50 10.74
N ARG A 272 10.92 27.87 9.46
CA ARG A 272 10.21 29.04 8.91
C ARG A 272 8.68 28.92 9.02
N GLU A 273 8.15 27.71 8.83
CA GLU A 273 6.71 27.39 8.84
C GLU A 273 6.48 26.18 9.77
N PRO A 274 6.44 26.39 11.09
CA PRO A 274 6.48 25.31 12.08
C PRO A 274 5.11 24.70 12.38
N GLU A 275 4.01 25.37 12.05
CA GLU A 275 2.66 25.11 12.57
C GLU A 275 2.24 23.65 12.35
N HIS A 276 2.36 23.16 11.11
CA HIS A 276 2.00 21.79 10.80
C HIS A 276 2.84 20.76 11.59
N PHE A 277 4.12 21.05 11.81
CA PHE A 277 5.02 20.17 12.55
C PHE A 277 4.74 20.23 14.06
N LEU A 278 4.36 21.39 14.60
CA LEU A 278 3.92 21.55 15.99
C LEU A 278 2.66 20.73 16.27
N ALA A 279 1.71 20.69 15.33
CA ALA A 279 0.51 19.85 15.47
C ALA A 279 0.83 18.35 15.51
N ILE A 280 1.78 17.87 14.68
CA ILE A 280 2.24 16.47 14.73
C ILE A 280 3.02 16.19 16.01
N LEU A 281 3.94 17.08 16.36
CA LEU A 281 4.79 16.91 17.53
C LEU A 281 3.96 16.88 18.81
N GLY A 282 2.97 17.76 18.95
CA GLY A 282 2.03 17.76 20.09
C GLY A 282 1.21 16.48 20.19
N GLU A 283 0.80 15.88 19.07
CA GLU A 283 0.16 14.54 19.09
C GLU A 283 1.10 13.49 19.69
N LEU A 284 2.35 13.45 19.24
CA LEU A 284 3.35 12.47 19.71
C LEU A 284 3.76 12.70 21.17
N GLU A 285 3.88 13.97 21.58
CA GLU A 285 4.19 14.34 22.96
C GLU A 285 3.03 14.00 23.90
N SER A 286 1.79 14.25 23.49
CA SER A 286 0.61 13.82 24.23
C SER A 286 0.60 12.30 24.43
N GLU A 287 0.86 11.52 23.37
CA GLU A 287 0.96 10.06 23.47
C GLU A 287 2.12 9.62 24.40
N LEU A 288 3.26 10.31 24.37
CA LEU A 288 4.38 10.06 25.27
C LEU A 288 3.98 10.29 26.73
N MET A 289 3.33 11.42 27.02
CA MET A 289 2.90 11.77 28.38
C MET A 289 1.84 10.80 28.88
N PHE A 290 0.89 10.41 28.04
CA PHE A 290 -0.05 9.35 28.34
C PHE A 290 0.66 8.03 28.69
N ALA A 291 1.62 7.60 27.87
CA ALA A 291 2.37 6.36 28.10
C ALA A 291 3.23 6.38 29.37
N ARG A 292 3.52 7.56 29.92
CA ARG A 292 4.25 7.76 31.17
C ARG A 292 3.33 8.03 32.37
N GLY A 293 2.02 8.06 32.18
CA GLY A 293 1.02 8.30 33.22
C GLY A 293 0.77 9.78 33.56
N HIS A 294 1.31 10.72 32.78
CA HIS A 294 1.08 12.16 32.95
C HIS A 294 -0.18 12.59 32.18
N PHE A 295 -1.35 12.17 32.65
CA PHE A 295 -2.61 12.31 31.91
C PHE A 295 -3.06 13.77 31.70
N GLU A 296 -2.99 14.61 32.72
CA GLU A 296 -3.42 16.03 32.62
C GLU A 296 -2.55 16.81 31.62
N GLU A 297 -1.23 16.58 31.67
CA GLU A 297 -0.26 17.15 30.75
C GLU A 297 -0.51 16.65 29.31
N ALA A 298 -0.75 15.34 29.13
CA ALA A 298 -1.07 14.76 27.84
C ALA A 298 -2.30 15.40 27.19
N GLU A 299 -3.38 15.59 27.95
CA GLU A 299 -4.61 16.22 27.44
C GLU A 299 -4.39 17.70 27.10
N THR A 300 -3.61 18.41 27.91
CA THR A 300 -3.28 19.83 27.68
C THR A 300 -2.45 20.00 26.42
N ILE A 301 -1.37 19.21 26.25
CA ILE A 301 -0.55 19.23 25.05
C ILE A 301 -1.39 18.96 23.80
N ALA A 302 -2.27 17.95 23.82
CA ALA A 302 -3.10 17.64 22.66
C ALA A 302 -4.10 18.74 22.32
N ARG A 303 -4.68 19.40 23.34
CA ARG A 303 -5.59 20.53 23.17
C ARG A 303 -4.88 21.73 22.57
N ASP A 304 -3.73 22.11 23.12
CA ASP A 304 -2.96 23.28 22.67
C ASP A 304 -2.45 23.06 21.24
N ALA A 305 -2.05 21.84 20.90
CA ALA A 305 -1.60 21.47 19.56
C ALA A 305 -2.69 21.64 18.48
N MET A 306 -3.98 21.67 18.85
CA MET A 306 -5.06 21.89 17.88
C MET A 306 -5.01 23.29 17.26
N ALA A 307 -4.44 24.28 17.97
CA ALA A 307 -4.31 25.65 17.47
C ALA A 307 -3.43 25.73 16.20
N PHE A 308 -2.57 24.73 15.98
CA PHE A 308 -1.68 24.66 14.83
C PHE A 308 -2.24 23.82 13.66
N CYS A 309 -3.45 23.28 13.80
CA CYS A 309 -4.09 22.54 12.71
C CYS A 309 -4.67 23.51 11.68
N SER A 310 -4.24 23.36 10.43
CA SER A 310 -4.82 24.06 9.28
C SER A 310 -6.26 23.62 8.98
N GLY A 311 -7.01 24.44 8.24
CA GLY A 311 -8.39 24.13 7.84
C GLY A 311 -8.50 23.18 6.63
N ASP A 312 -7.38 22.86 5.98
CA ASP A 312 -7.34 21.94 4.84
C ASP A 312 -7.47 20.48 5.28
N SER A 313 -7.61 19.55 4.33
CA SER A 313 -7.74 18.12 4.63
C SER A 313 -6.58 17.56 5.45
N ARG A 314 -5.36 18.12 5.33
CA ARG A 314 -4.20 17.70 6.15
C ARG A 314 -4.36 18.12 7.61
N GLY A 315 -4.75 19.37 7.87
CA GLY A 315 -4.98 19.85 9.22
C GLY A 315 -6.18 19.21 9.89
N VAL A 316 -7.27 18.93 9.15
CA VAL A 316 -8.40 18.15 9.67
C VAL A 316 -7.97 16.74 10.08
N ARG A 317 -7.16 16.05 9.26
CA ARG A 317 -6.57 14.74 9.65
C ARG A 317 -5.79 14.83 10.95
N GLN A 318 -5.00 15.89 11.12
CA GLN A 318 -4.20 16.07 12.32
C GLN A 318 -5.07 16.37 13.55
N ARG A 319 -6.12 17.18 13.40
CA ARG A 319 -7.12 17.43 14.44
C ARG A 319 -7.81 16.15 14.90
N VAL A 320 -8.18 15.26 13.97
CA VAL A 320 -8.76 13.95 14.32
C VAL A 320 -7.80 13.12 15.17
N ARG A 321 -6.50 13.12 14.86
CA ARG A 321 -5.50 12.40 15.67
C ARG A 321 -5.33 13.00 17.06
N LEU A 322 -5.37 14.32 17.18
CA LEU A 322 -5.31 15.01 18.48
C LEU A 322 -6.57 14.74 19.33
N LEU A 323 -7.76 14.80 18.74
CA LEU A 323 -9.01 14.39 19.41
C LEU A 323 -8.92 12.94 19.89
N ARG A 324 -8.38 12.05 19.04
CA ARG A 324 -8.14 10.67 19.42
C ARG A 324 -7.18 10.55 20.62
N ALA A 325 -6.08 11.31 20.65
CA ALA A 325 -5.15 11.32 21.77
C ALA A 325 -5.82 11.82 23.06
N MET A 326 -6.60 12.90 22.99
CA MET A 326 -7.39 13.42 24.12
C MET A 326 -8.43 12.39 24.62
N GLY A 327 -9.22 11.81 23.71
CA GLY A 327 -10.22 10.80 24.06
C GLY A 327 -9.58 9.57 24.71
N ARG A 328 -8.36 9.19 24.29
CA ARG A 328 -7.57 8.11 24.91
C ARG A 328 -7.15 8.46 26.34
N VAL A 329 -6.75 9.71 26.59
CA VAL A 329 -6.47 10.20 27.96
C VAL A 329 -7.74 10.14 28.81
N GLN A 330 -8.84 10.70 28.34
CA GLN A 330 -10.12 10.71 29.04
C GLN A 330 -10.59 9.29 29.37
N LEU A 331 -10.52 8.39 28.40
CA LEU A 331 -10.79 6.97 28.59
C LEU A 331 -9.88 6.38 29.67
N GLY A 332 -8.56 6.58 29.58
CA GLY A 332 -7.59 6.10 30.58
C GLY A 332 -7.90 6.57 32.01
N THR A 333 -8.39 7.80 32.16
CA THR A 333 -8.81 8.39 33.45
C THR A 333 -10.23 8.02 33.91
N GLY A 334 -10.97 7.23 33.13
CA GLY A 334 -12.34 6.81 33.46
C GLY A 334 -13.43 7.83 33.11
N ARG A 335 -13.11 8.93 32.42
CA ARG A 335 -14.09 9.92 31.92
C ARG A 335 -14.79 9.38 30.66
N LEU A 336 -15.60 8.34 30.82
CA LEU A 336 -16.20 7.58 29.70
C LEU A 336 -17.13 8.42 28.82
N GLN A 337 -17.93 9.32 29.41
CA GLN A 337 -18.84 10.19 28.65
C GLN A 337 -18.06 11.15 27.75
N SER A 338 -17.10 11.89 28.32
CA SER A 338 -16.23 12.82 27.57
C SER A 338 -15.42 12.10 26.49
N ALA A 339 -14.90 10.89 26.79
CA ALA A 339 -14.19 10.08 25.81
C ALA A 339 -15.10 9.70 24.64
N GLY A 340 -16.33 9.27 24.92
CA GLY A 340 -17.33 8.95 23.90
C GLY A 340 -17.68 10.14 23.01
N GLU A 341 -17.89 11.33 23.60
CA GLU A 341 -18.13 12.58 22.85
C GLU A 341 -16.94 12.93 21.94
N THR A 342 -15.74 12.94 22.51
CA THR A 342 -14.50 13.26 21.78
C THR A 342 -14.26 12.28 20.62
N PHE A 343 -14.47 10.98 20.82
CA PHE A 343 -14.31 10.01 19.73
C PHE A 343 -15.41 10.11 18.67
N ARG A 344 -16.64 10.50 19.03
CA ARG A 344 -17.70 10.77 18.05
C ARG A 344 -17.39 12.02 17.22
N GLU A 345 -16.82 13.08 17.81
CA GLU A 345 -16.31 14.23 17.05
C GLU A 345 -15.21 13.80 16.07
N ALA A 346 -14.24 13.01 16.55
CA ALA A 346 -13.17 12.46 15.72
C ALA A 346 -13.72 11.62 14.55
N LEU A 347 -14.74 10.79 14.80
CA LEU A 347 -15.42 9.99 13.79
C LEU A 347 -16.12 10.86 12.74
N HIS A 348 -16.87 11.87 13.19
CA HIS A 348 -17.58 12.80 12.30
C HIS A 348 -16.59 13.51 11.36
N LEU A 349 -15.50 14.03 11.91
CA LEU A 349 -14.45 14.69 11.11
C LEU A 349 -13.74 13.71 10.18
N ALA A 350 -13.43 12.48 10.62
CA ALA A 350 -12.82 11.48 9.75
C ALA A 350 -13.70 11.14 8.53
N ARG A 351 -15.02 11.03 8.75
CA ARG A 351 -16.01 10.79 7.69
C ARG A 351 -16.17 11.98 6.76
N SER A 352 -16.20 13.21 7.29
CA SER A 352 -16.39 14.42 6.46
C SER A 352 -15.28 14.62 5.43
N ILE A 353 -14.06 14.14 5.72
CA ILE A 353 -12.93 14.16 4.78
C ILE A 353 -12.68 12.81 4.08
N GLY A 354 -13.57 11.83 4.25
CA GLY A 354 -13.44 10.50 3.63
C GLY A 354 -12.22 9.68 4.09
N HIS A 355 -11.63 9.97 5.26
CA HIS A 355 -10.39 9.34 5.69
C HIS A 355 -10.62 8.01 6.45
N ARG A 356 -10.80 6.94 5.68
CA ARG A 356 -11.16 5.58 6.13
C ARG A 356 -10.32 5.06 7.32
N ARG A 357 -8.98 5.18 7.29
CA ARG A 357 -8.15 4.70 8.41
C ARG A 357 -8.50 5.38 9.75
N LEU A 358 -8.75 6.69 9.72
CA LEU A 358 -9.10 7.44 10.93
C LEU A 358 -10.53 7.16 11.38
N GLU A 359 -11.43 6.86 10.43
CA GLU A 359 -12.77 6.35 10.73
C GLU A 359 -12.69 5.03 11.51
N GLY A 360 -11.90 4.07 11.04
CA GLY A 360 -11.69 2.78 11.72
C GLY A 360 -11.08 2.92 13.13
N GLU A 361 -10.12 3.83 13.29
CA GLU A 361 -9.54 4.14 14.60
C GLU A 361 -10.57 4.75 15.57
N ALA A 362 -11.38 5.70 15.12
CA ALA A 362 -12.41 6.34 15.95
C ALA A 362 -13.51 5.34 16.34
N LEU A 363 -14.00 4.52 15.39
CA LEU A 363 -14.97 3.45 15.66
C LEU A 363 -14.45 2.47 16.71
N ASN A 364 -13.19 2.05 16.60
CA ASN A 364 -12.60 1.17 17.60
C ASN A 364 -12.61 1.81 19.00
N ASN A 365 -12.27 3.08 19.12
CA ASN A 365 -12.22 3.74 20.41
C ASN A 365 -13.61 3.98 21.02
N ILE A 366 -14.63 4.24 20.17
CA ILE A 366 -16.03 4.25 20.60
C ILE A 366 -16.43 2.87 21.12
N GLY A 367 -16.02 1.80 20.44
CA GLY A 367 -16.25 0.43 20.91
C GLY A 367 -15.59 0.14 22.25
N GLU A 368 -14.39 0.67 22.49
CA GLU A 368 -13.71 0.57 23.79
C GLU A 368 -14.47 1.30 24.90
N VAL A 369 -14.99 2.50 24.63
CA VAL A 369 -15.87 3.25 25.56
C VAL A 369 -17.14 2.47 25.86
N ALA A 370 -17.80 1.92 24.84
CA ALA A 370 -19.01 1.12 24.98
C ALA A 370 -18.75 -0.13 25.83
N GLY A 371 -17.66 -0.85 25.57
CA GLY A 371 -17.26 -2.02 26.36
C GLY A 371 -16.99 -1.70 27.83
N ARG A 372 -16.30 -0.58 28.12
CA ARG A 372 -16.09 -0.12 29.51
C ARG A 372 -17.36 0.39 30.18
N SER A 373 -18.33 0.83 29.39
CA SER A 373 -19.68 1.20 29.84
C SER A 373 -20.63 0.01 29.89
N THR A 374 -20.14 -1.22 29.70
CA THR A 374 -20.93 -2.48 29.67
C THR A 374 -21.94 -2.60 28.52
N HIS A 375 -21.89 -1.69 27.53
CA HIS A 375 -22.66 -1.76 26.29
C HIS A 375 -21.97 -2.68 25.27
N TYR A 376 -21.84 -3.97 25.61
CA TYR A 376 -21.01 -4.91 24.85
C TYR A 376 -21.47 -5.16 23.41
N GLN A 377 -22.77 -5.08 23.13
CA GLN A 377 -23.29 -5.25 21.77
C GLN A 377 -22.87 -4.08 20.87
N GLU A 378 -23.01 -2.84 21.34
CA GLU A 378 -22.51 -1.64 20.65
C GLU A 378 -20.99 -1.73 20.42
N ALA A 379 -20.24 -2.20 21.43
CA ALA A 379 -18.80 -2.41 21.31
C ALA A 379 -18.46 -3.39 20.17
N ILE A 380 -19.15 -4.53 20.11
CA ILE A 380 -18.97 -5.54 19.05
C ILE A 380 -19.25 -4.95 17.67
N ASP A 381 -20.32 -4.17 17.51
CA ASP A 381 -20.69 -3.60 16.22
C ASP A 381 -19.67 -2.56 15.77
N CYS A 382 -19.20 -1.71 16.70
CA CYS A 382 -18.10 -0.76 16.44
C CYS A 382 -16.80 -1.47 16.03
N PHE A 383 -16.40 -2.51 16.76
CA PHE A 383 -15.17 -3.25 16.44
C PHE A 383 -15.26 -4.00 15.10
N LYS A 384 -16.43 -4.53 14.74
CA LYS A 384 -16.65 -5.15 13.42
C LYS A 384 -16.54 -4.14 12.28
N ALA A 385 -17.14 -2.96 12.45
CA ALA A 385 -17.05 -1.89 11.47
C ALA A 385 -15.59 -1.42 11.28
N ALA A 386 -14.86 -1.23 12.38
CA ALA A 386 -13.43 -0.91 12.34
C ALA A 386 -12.60 -2.02 11.66
N LEU A 387 -12.89 -3.29 11.97
CA LEU A 387 -12.21 -4.45 11.39
C LEU A 387 -12.43 -4.57 9.88
N ALA A 388 -13.63 -4.26 9.38
CA ALA A 388 -13.90 -4.26 7.95
C ALA A 388 -13.01 -3.23 7.23
N ILE A 389 -12.95 -2.01 7.77
CA ILE A 389 -12.08 -0.94 7.25
C ILE A 389 -10.60 -1.37 7.23
N ASP A 390 -10.09 -1.90 8.33
CA ASP A 390 -8.67 -2.27 8.42
C ASP A 390 -8.30 -3.44 7.49
N ARG A 391 -9.25 -4.32 7.19
CA ARG A 391 -9.09 -5.39 6.18
C ARG A 391 -9.04 -4.84 4.76
N ASP A 392 -9.97 -3.95 4.42
CA ASP A 392 -10.00 -3.30 3.11
C ASP A 392 -8.69 -2.53 2.86
N LEU A 393 -8.14 -1.90 3.91
CA LEU A 393 -6.87 -1.18 3.86
C LEU A 393 -5.63 -2.08 3.94
N GLY A 394 -5.78 -3.39 4.15
CA GLY A 394 -4.65 -4.30 4.36
C GLY A 394 -3.77 -3.97 5.58
N ASP A 395 -4.31 -3.28 6.59
CA ASP A 395 -3.60 -2.90 7.82
C ASP A 395 -3.63 -4.08 8.81
N ARG A 396 -2.63 -4.96 8.66
CA ARG A 396 -2.54 -6.21 9.44
C ARG A 396 -2.37 -5.97 10.93
N PHE A 397 -1.62 -4.94 11.31
CA PHE A 397 -1.41 -4.60 12.72
C PHE A 397 -2.71 -4.10 13.35
N ALA A 398 -3.40 -3.15 12.70
CA ALA A 398 -4.68 -2.65 13.21
C ALA A 398 -5.75 -3.76 13.23
N THR A 399 -5.79 -4.62 12.20
CA THR A 399 -6.64 -5.81 12.12
C THR A 399 -6.48 -6.70 13.35
N GLY A 400 -5.24 -7.03 13.75
CA GLY A 400 -4.97 -7.84 14.95
C GLY A 400 -5.53 -7.20 16.22
N VAL A 401 -5.37 -5.89 16.37
CA VAL A 401 -5.94 -5.13 17.51
C VAL A 401 -7.47 -5.23 17.53
N LYS A 402 -8.15 -5.08 16.38
CA LYS A 402 -9.63 -5.16 16.34
C LYS A 402 -10.14 -6.57 16.63
N LEU A 403 -9.44 -7.59 16.13
CA LEU A 403 -9.74 -8.99 16.44
C LEU A 403 -9.58 -9.28 17.94
N ALA A 404 -8.52 -8.78 18.57
CA ALA A 404 -8.33 -8.92 20.02
C ALA A 404 -9.47 -8.25 20.81
N ASN A 405 -9.84 -7.02 20.44
CA ASN A 405 -10.93 -6.28 21.07
C ASN A 405 -12.29 -7.00 20.91
N LEU A 406 -12.58 -7.57 19.74
CA LEU A 406 -13.75 -8.44 19.54
C LEU A 406 -13.70 -9.69 20.43
N GLY A 407 -12.53 -10.31 20.55
CA GLY A 407 -12.31 -11.45 21.43
C GLY A 407 -12.63 -11.13 22.89
N LEU A 408 -12.14 -9.99 23.38
CA LEU A 408 -12.43 -9.49 24.72
C LEU A 408 -13.92 -9.18 24.92
N ALA A 409 -14.56 -8.50 23.95
CA ALA A 409 -15.98 -8.19 24.03
C ALA A 409 -16.86 -9.46 24.05
N TYR A 410 -16.54 -10.47 23.23
CA TYR A 410 -17.25 -11.75 23.24
C TYR A 410 -17.03 -12.54 24.54
N THR A 411 -15.85 -12.40 25.16
CA THR A 411 -15.57 -12.99 26.48
C THR A 411 -16.47 -12.37 27.54
N ALA A 412 -16.64 -11.04 27.52
CA ALA A 412 -17.45 -10.31 28.50
C ALA A 412 -18.95 -10.69 28.47
N ILE A 413 -19.48 -11.15 27.32
CA ILE A 413 -20.86 -11.63 27.19
C ILE A 413 -21.00 -13.16 27.22
N GLY A 414 -19.95 -13.90 27.62
CA GLY A 414 -19.99 -15.35 27.79
C GLY A 414 -19.96 -16.17 26.50
N LEU A 415 -19.71 -15.57 25.34
CA LEU A 415 -19.62 -16.27 24.05
C LEU A 415 -18.19 -16.78 23.78
N TYR A 416 -17.69 -17.64 24.67
CA TYR A 416 -16.28 -18.07 24.71
C TYR A 416 -15.77 -18.72 23.41
N ARG A 417 -16.58 -19.54 22.73
CA ARG A 417 -16.19 -20.13 21.43
C ARG A 417 -15.98 -19.08 20.34
N ARG A 418 -16.74 -17.97 20.36
CA ARG A 418 -16.52 -16.85 19.42
C ARG A 418 -15.27 -16.09 19.83
N ALA A 419 -15.11 -15.81 21.12
CA ALA A 419 -13.94 -15.13 21.65
C ALA A 419 -12.63 -15.85 21.26
N GLU A 420 -12.54 -17.16 21.49
CA GLU A 420 -11.39 -17.99 21.15
C GLU A 420 -11.01 -17.88 19.67
N ARG A 421 -12.00 -17.92 18.77
CA ARG A 421 -11.74 -17.77 17.31
C ARG A 421 -11.15 -16.40 16.96
N TYR A 422 -11.62 -15.34 17.61
CA TYR A 422 -11.11 -14.00 17.36
C TYR A 422 -9.72 -13.80 17.98
N LEU A 423 -9.52 -14.26 19.22
CA LEU A 423 -8.23 -14.18 19.91
C LEU A 423 -7.14 -15.01 19.26
N ARG A 424 -7.46 -16.17 18.65
CA ARG A 424 -6.49 -16.96 17.88
C ARG A 424 -6.10 -16.33 16.54
N LYS A 425 -6.97 -15.49 15.98
CA LYS A 425 -6.73 -14.81 14.69
C LYS A 425 -5.99 -13.47 14.88
N ALA A 426 -6.17 -12.84 16.04
CA ALA A 426 -5.40 -11.69 16.49
C ALA A 426 -3.93 -12.09 16.70
#